data_AF-A0A0A0EIA5-F1
#
_entry.id   AF-A0A0A0EIA5-F1
#
_cell.length_a   1.000
_cell.length_b   1.000
_cell.length_c   1.000
_cell.angle_alpha   90.00
_cell.angle_beta   90.00
_cell.angle_gamma   90.00
#
_symmetry.space_group_name_H-M   'P 1'
#
loop_
_entity.id
_entity.type
_entity.pdbx_description
1 polymer ?
#
loop_
_entity_poly.entity_id
_entity_poly.type
_entity_poly.pdbx_seq_one_letter_code
_entity_poly.pdbx_strand_id
1 'polypeptide(L)'
;RIIAFGAHEAQLPGALSPSADFVGGPLRLVPFVLSGAAGVVARVGDTFERELLERGMAGADTALAAQEAFGLAVEHARYLTVHDLAAMMAMQYEHAGLAPLWPLLETALLEPDGEAWLDAAPEPLVRYAQGEARIAMFTPAAWHARYAADMPNDTEDGRERQYRQHRHFEARQRQIAAVLAAHGVAVNFVHCDDAERAREALL
;
A
#
# COMPACT_ATOMS: atom_id res chain seq x y z
N ARG A 1 2.76 -31.53 -10.05
CA ARG A 1 1.29 -31.61 -9.87
C ARG A 1 0.74 -30.20 -10.03
N ILE A 2 -0.34 -30.02 -10.77
CA ILE A 2 -1.05 -28.74 -10.82
C ILE A 2 -2.27 -28.86 -9.90
N ILE A 3 -2.49 -27.84 -9.08
CA ILE A 3 -3.67 -27.70 -8.24
C ILE A 3 -4.30 -26.36 -8.63
N ALA A 4 -5.56 -26.39 -9.05
CA ALA A 4 -6.32 -25.20 -9.41
C ALA A 4 -7.49 -25.05 -8.45
N PHE A 5 -7.70 -23.83 -7.96
CA PHE A 5 -8.86 -23.46 -7.17
C PHE A 5 -9.81 -22.66 -8.06
N GLY A 6 -11.02 -23.18 -8.26
CA GLY A 6 -12.07 -22.53 -9.02
C GLY A 6 -13.21 -22.08 -8.12
N ALA A 7 -14.09 -21.24 -8.66
CA ALA A 7 -15.26 -20.76 -7.93
C ALA A 7 -16.40 -21.80 -7.97
N HIS A 8 -17.18 -21.87 -6.89
CA HIS A 8 -18.49 -22.53 -6.86
C HIS A 8 -19.53 -21.47 -6.48
N GLU A 9 -20.64 -21.41 -7.23
CA GLU A 9 -21.66 -20.35 -7.05
C GLU A 9 -21.06 -18.92 -7.02
N ALA A 10 -20.11 -18.66 -7.94
CA ALA A 10 -19.34 -17.41 -8.05
C ALA A 10 -18.46 -17.05 -6.83
N GLN A 11 -18.21 -17.99 -5.92
CA GLN A 11 -17.37 -17.79 -4.74
C GLN A 11 -16.13 -18.69 -4.76
N LEU A 12 -14.95 -18.11 -4.52
CA LEU A 12 -13.70 -18.85 -4.33
C LEU A 12 -13.56 -19.31 -2.86
N PRO A 13 -12.82 -20.38 -2.59
CA PRO A 13 -12.68 -20.93 -1.24
C PRO A 13 -12.00 -19.97 -0.26
N GLY A 14 -12.50 -19.89 0.97
CA GLY A 14 -11.88 -19.18 2.07
C GLY A 14 -11.62 -17.70 1.76
N ALA A 15 -10.41 -17.22 2.04
CA ALA A 15 -9.99 -15.84 1.82
C ALA A 15 -9.57 -15.54 0.36
N LEU A 16 -9.75 -16.50 -0.58
CA LEU A 16 -9.36 -16.30 -1.99
C LEU A 16 -10.40 -15.54 -2.81
N SER A 17 -11.62 -15.37 -2.28
CA SER A 17 -12.64 -14.56 -2.95
C SER A 17 -12.20 -13.10 -2.97
N PRO A 18 -12.11 -12.45 -4.15
CA PRO A 18 -11.71 -11.05 -4.25
C PRO A 18 -12.76 -10.15 -3.58
N SER A 19 -12.32 -9.04 -2.99
CA SER A 19 -13.25 -8.04 -2.45
C SER A 19 -14.12 -7.44 -3.56
N ALA A 20 -15.40 -7.26 -3.27
CA ALA A 20 -16.34 -6.58 -4.15
C ALA A 20 -15.94 -5.11 -4.39
N ASP A 21 -15.17 -4.50 -3.49
CA ASP A 21 -14.70 -3.12 -3.60
C ASP A 21 -13.76 -2.90 -4.81
N PHE A 22 -13.14 -3.98 -5.31
CA PHE A 22 -12.22 -3.93 -6.45
C PHE A 22 -12.87 -4.32 -7.79
N VAL A 23 -14.20 -4.53 -7.80
CA VAL A 23 -14.95 -4.80 -9.02
C VAL A 23 -14.81 -3.60 -9.98
N GLY A 24 -14.58 -3.88 -11.27
CA GLY A 24 -14.39 -2.84 -12.27
C GLY A 24 -12.97 -2.25 -12.36
N GLY A 25 -12.05 -2.65 -11.47
CA GLY A 25 -10.64 -2.25 -11.59
C GLY A 25 -10.01 -2.64 -12.94
N PRO A 26 -9.10 -1.81 -13.50
CA PRO A 26 -8.52 -2.03 -14.82
C PRO A 26 -7.49 -3.17 -14.83
N LEU A 27 -6.92 -3.51 -13.66
CA LEU A 27 -5.95 -4.59 -13.50
C LEU A 27 -6.66 -5.86 -13.03
N ARG A 28 -6.49 -6.95 -13.77
CA ARG A 28 -6.95 -8.29 -13.38
C ARG A 28 -5.75 -9.17 -13.09
N LEU A 29 -5.78 -9.83 -11.94
CA LEU A 29 -4.69 -10.69 -11.47
C LEU A 29 -5.19 -12.13 -11.34
N VAL A 30 -4.40 -13.07 -11.82
CA VAL A 30 -4.59 -14.49 -11.60
C VAL A 30 -3.36 -14.99 -10.84
N PRO A 31 -3.41 -15.07 -9.50
CA PRO A 31 -2.26 -15.48 -8.71
C PRO A 31 -2.00 -16.98 -8.90
N PHE A 32 -0.73 -17.34 -9.05
CA PHE A 32 -0.28 -18.73 -9.00
C PHE A 32 1.03 -18.83 -8.22
N VAL A 33 1.26 -19.99 -7.62
CA VAL A 33 2.44 -20.25 -6.78
C VAL A 33 3.18 -21.45 -7.33
N LEU A 34 4.50 -21.31 -7.51
CA LEU A 34 5.39 -22.43 -7.80
C LEU A 34 6.01 -22.92 -6.50
N SER A 35 5.83 -24.21 -6.19
CA SER A 35 6.35 -24.84 -4.98
C SER A 35 7.31 -25.99 -5.32
N GLY A 36 8.30 -26.23 -4.47
CA GLY A 36 9.32 -27.24 -4.67
C GLY A 36 10.43 -27.18 -3.63
N ALA A 37 11.54 -27.87 -3.87
CA ALA A 37 12.71 -27.80 -2.99
C ALA A 37 13.25 -26.36 -2.92
N ALA A 38 13.58 -25.88 -1.72
CA ALA A 38 13.93 -24.47 -1.47
C ALA A 38 15.00 -23.93 -2.42
N GLY A 39 16.10 -24.68 -2.63
CA GLY A 39 17.16 -24.26 -3.54
C GLY A 39 16.74 -24.20 -5.02
N VAL A 40 15.73 -24.96 -5.44
CA VAL A 40 15.18 -24.88 -6.81
C VAL A 40 14.28 -23.65 -6.92
N VAL A 41 13.39 -23.45 -5.94
CA VAL A 41 12.47 -22.31 -5.90
C VAL A 41 13.24 -20.99 -5.90
N ALA A 42 14.30 -20.86 -5.08
CA ALA A 42 15.15 -19.68 -5.05
C ALA A 42 15.73 -19.35 -6.44
N ARG A 43 16.33 -20.34 -7.13
CA ARG A 43 16.89 -20.13 -8.47
C ARG A 43 15.85 -19.75 -9.52
N VAL A 44 14.65 -20.35 -9.44
CA VAL A 44 13.53 -20.00 -10.33
C VAL A 44 13.06 -18.58 -10.05
N GLY A 45 12.90 -18.21 -8.77
CA GLY A 45 12.59 -16.85 -8.34
C GLY A 45 13.57 -15.82 -8.90
N ASP A 46 14.88 -16.02 -8.67
CA ASP A 46 15.92 -15.13 -9.19
C ASP A 46 15.86 -14.99 -10.72
N THR A 47 15.49 -16.08 -11.42
CA THR A 47 15.35 -16.06 -12.88
C THR A 47 14.11 -15.27 -13.30
N PHE A 48 13.00 -15.40 -12.57
CA PHE A 48 11.80 -14.63 -12.85
C PHE A 48 12.00 -13.14 -12.61
N GLU A 49 12.64 -12.74 -11.50
CA GLU A 49 12.93 -11.33 -11.22
C GLU A 49 13.82 -10.69 -12.30
N ARG A 50 14.76 -11.45 -12.88
CA ARG A 50 15.61 -10.95 -13.97
C ARG A 50 14.90 -10.88 -15.32
N GLU A 51 14.11 -11.88 -15.66
CA GLU A 51 13.59 -12.04 -17.03
C GLU A 51 12.18 -11.47 -17.22
N LEU A 52 11.30 -11.55 -16.22
CA LEU A 52 9.89 -11.16 -16.37
C LEU A 52 9.72 -9.64 -16.50
N LEU A 53 10.62 -8.84 -15.93
CA LEU A 53 10.59 -7.38 -16.06
C LEU A 53 10.75 -6.90 -17.53
N GLU A 54 11.46 -7.64 -18.37
CA GLU A 54 11.64 -7.27 -19.79
C GLU A 54 10.80 -8.15 -20.72
N ARG A 55 10.62 -9.43 -20.38
CA ARG A 55 10.08 -10.47 -21.29
C ARG A 55 8.84 -11.15 -20.75
N GLY A 56 8.23 -10.62 -19.69
CA GLY A 56 7.07 -11.24 -19.03
C GLY A 56 5.79 -11.29 -19.85
N MET A 57 5.76 -10.83 -21.11
CA MET A 57 4.56 -10.92 -21.93
C MET A 57 4.11 -12.38 -22.08
N ALA A 58 2.85 -12.64 -21.73
CA ALA A 58 2.28 -13.95 -21.97
C ALA A 58 2.20 -14.19 -23.48
N GLY A 59 2.42 -15.45 -23.89
CA GLY A 59 2.28 -15.84 -25.29
C GLY A 59 0.86 -15.58 -25.79
N ALA A 60 0.71 -15.33 -27.10
CA ALA A 60 -0.58 -15.03 -27.72
C ALA A 60 -1.63 -16.11 -27.42
N ASP A 61 -1.26 -17.39 -27.42
CA ASP A 61 -2.16 -18.50 -27.10
C ASP A 61 -2.66 -18.44 -25.65
N THR A 62 -1.79 -18.06 -24.70
CA THR A 62 -2.18 -17.86 -23.29
C THR A 62 -3.11 -16.68 -23.15
N ALA A 63 -2.82 -15.57 -23.82
CA ALA A 63 -3.68 -14.39 -23.81
C ALA A 63 -5.07 -14.72 -24.39
N LEU A 64 -5.12 -15.39 -25.55
CA LEU A 64 -6.38 -15.79 -26.19
C LEU A 64 -7.19 -16.74 -25.31
N ALA A 65 -6.55 -17.76 -24.74
CA ALA A 65 -7.19 -18.68 -23.81
C ALA A 65 -7.75 -17.97 -22.57
N ALA A 66 -7.03 -16.97 -22.04
CA ALA A 66 -7.52 -16.16 -20.93
C ALA A 66 -8.72 -15.29 -21.32
N GLN A 67 -8.72 -14.68 -22.51
CA GLN A 67 -9.85 -13.90 -23.01
C GLN A 67 -11.11 -14.77 -23.15
N GLU A 68 -10.97 -15.96 -23.74
CA GLU A 68 -12.07 -16.91 -23.90
C GLU A 68 -12.59 -17.41 -22.55
N ALA A 69 -11.68 -17.75 -21.62
CA ALA A 69 -12.04 -18.28 -20.31
C ALA A 69 -12.69 -17.23 -19.41
N PHE A 70 -12.25 -15.98 -19.46
CA PHE A 70 -12.75 -14.92 -18.58
C PHE A 70 -13.82 -14.02 -19.23
N GLY A 71 -14.02 -14.12 -20.54
CA GLY A 71 -14.96 -13.25 -21.27
C GLY A 71 -14.53 -11.78 -21.26
N LEU A 72 -13.22 -11.51 -21.24
CA LEU A 72 -12.65 -10.17 -21.14
C LEU A 72 -11.78 -9.89 -22.37
N ALA A 73 -11.76 -8.64 -22.83
CA ALA A 73 -10.72 -8.18 -23.75
C ALA A 73 -9.43 -7.93 -22.97
N VAL A 74 -8.33 -8.55 -23.37
CA VAL A 74 -7.03 -8.41 -22.71
C VAL A 74 -6.09 -7.67 -23.66
N GLU A 75 -5.78 -6.42 -23.35
CA GLU A 75 -4.84 -5.61 -24.14
C GLU A 75 -3.39 -6.07 -23.90
N HIS A 76 -3.06 -6.35 -22.64
CA HIS A 76 -1.72 -6.77 -22.22
C HIS A 76 -1.81 -7.90 -21.20
N ALA A 77 -1.38 -9.10 -21.59
CA ALA A 77 -1.24 -10.24 -20.69
C ALA A 77 0.23 -10.37 -20.28
N ARG A 78 0.51 -10.36 -18.96
CA ARG A 78 1.88 -10.34 -18.46
C ARG A 78 2.05 -11.17 -17.18
N TYR A 79 3.14 -11.91 -17.11
CA TYR A 79 3.65 -12.53 -15.90
C TYR A 79 4.45 -11.49 -15.12
N LEU A 80 4.14 -11.39 -13.83
CA LEU A 80 4.75 -10.45 -12.91
C LEU A 80 5.13 -11.19 -11.64
N THR A 81 6.30 -10.89 -11.09
CA THR A 81 6.62 -11.25 -9.71
C THR A 81 5.85 -10.35 -8.75
N VAL A 82 5.85 -10.69 -7.46
CA VAL A 82 5.30 -9.80 -6.43
C VAL A 82 6.10 -8.49 -6.39
N HIS A 83 7.41 -8.54 -6.62
CA HIS A 83 8.26 -7.34 -6.68
C HIS A 83 7.96 -6.48 -7.90
N ASP A 84 7.70 -7.07 -9.07
CA ASP A 84 7.26 -6.32 -10.26
C ASP A 84 5.96 -5.57 -9.98
N LEU A 85 4.97 -6.25 -9.36
CA LEU A 85 3.69 -5.64 -9.01
C LEU A 85 3.86 -4.54 -7.96
N ALA A 86 4.73 -4.76 -6.97
CA ALA A 86 5.08 -3.78 -5.95
C ALA A 86 5.71 -2.53 -6.59
N ALA A 87 6.70 -2.71 -7.49
CA ALA A 87 7.34 -1.60 -8.21
C ALA A 87 6.34 -0.82 -9.08
N MET A 88 5.44 -1.52 -9.79
CA MET A 88 4.37 -0.86 -10.53
C MET A 88 3.47 -0.02 -9.63
N MET A 89 3.06 -0.55 -8.48
CA MET A 89 2.22 0.16 -7.51
C MET A 89 2.95 1.35 -6.88
N ALA A 90 4.24 1.22 -6.57
CA ALA A 90 5.07 2.31 -6.08
C ALA A 90 5.03 3.52 -7.03
N MET A 91 5.24 3.27 -8.34
CA MET A 91 5.14 4.32 -9.36
C MET A 91 3.73 4.92 -9.43
N GLN A 92 2.66 4.14 -9.30
CA GLN A 92 1.29 4.69 -9.28
C GLN A 92 1.07 5.60 -8.07
N TYR A 93 1.57 5.21 -6.89
CA TYR A 93 1.48 6.04 -5.69
C TYR A 93 2.32 7.30 -5.79
N GLU A 94 3.48 7.25 -6.45
CA GLU A 94 4.27 8.44 -6.73
C GLU A 94 3.47 9.46 -7.55
N HIS A 95 2.86 9.04 -8.65
CA HIS A 95 2.00 9.91 -9.47
C HIS A 95 0.77 10.43 -8.70
N ALA A 96 0.26 9.66 -7.74
CA ALA A 96 -0.85 10.06 -6.88
C ALA A 96 -0.43 10.94 -5.67
N GLY A 97 0.86 11.28 -5.55
CA GLY A 97 1.38 12.07 -4.43
C GLY A 97 1.38 11.31 -3.10
N LEU A 98 1.51 9.99 -3.13
CA LEU A 98 1.55 9.08 -1.99
C LEU A 98 2.89 8.34 -1.87
N ALA A 99 3.93 8.77 -2.62
CA ALA A 99 5.27 8.19 -2.55
C ALA A 99 5.80 8.01 -1.11
N PRO A 100 5.65 8.98 -0.18
CA PRO A 100 6.16 8.82 1.19
C PRO A 100 5.51 7.68 1.97
N LEU A 101 4.30 7.26 1.60
CA LEU A 101 3.59 6.16 2.25
C LEU A 101 4.08 4.78 1.76
N TRP A 102 4.67 4.73 0.57
CA TRP A 102 5.04 3.45 -0.07
C TRP A 102 5.92 2.55 0.81
N PRO A 103 7.00 3.03 1.47
CA PRO A 103 7.84 2.17 2.30
C PRO A 103 7.08 1.45 3.42
N LEU A 104 6.05 2.09 4.01
CA LEU A 104 5.19 1.46 5.01
C LEU A 104 4.34 0.33 4.41
N LEU A 105 3.73 0.58 3.24
CA LEU A 105 2.92 -0.41 2.53
C LEU A 105 3.77 -1.58 2.04
N GLU A 106 4.93 -1.29 1.47
CA GLU A 106 5.88 -2.29 0.98
C GLU A 106 6.35 -3.21 2.12
N THR A 107 6.72 -2.61 3.26
CA THR A 107 7.07 -3.37 4.47
C THR A 107 5.90 -4.24 4.90
N ALA A 108 4.69 -3.69 5.00
CA ALA A 108 3.52 -4.45 5.42
C ALA A 108 3.17 -5.63 4.49
N LEU A 109 3.47 -5.51 3.19
CA LEU A 109 3.19 -6.54 2.19
C LEU A 109 4.28 -7.60 2.07
N LEU A 110 5.56 -7.20 2.16
CA LEU A 110 6.71 -8.07 1.87
C LEU A 110 7.45 -8.56 3.13
N GLU A 111 7.43 -7.76 4.20
CA GLU A 111 8.07 -8.05 5.48
C GLU A 111 7.09 -7.70 6.63
N PRO A 112 6.00 -8.47 6.80
CA PRO A 112 4.93 -8.11 7.75
C PRO A 112 5.38 -8.09 9.23
N ASP A 113 6.47 -8.78 9.55
CA ASP A 113 7.11 -8.74 10.88
C ASP A 113 8.12 -7.59 11.03
N GLY A 114 8.38 -6.85 9.95
CA GLY A 114 9.28 -5.72 9.88
C GLY A 114 8.71 -4.45 10.51
N GLU A 115 9.52 -3.38 10.46
CA GLU A 115 9.16 -2.07 10.98
C GLU A 115 9.50 -0.98 9.97
N ALA A 116 8.57 -0.04 9.79
CA ALA A 116 8.78 1.13 8.95
C ALA A 116 8.16 2.38 9.56
N TRP A 117 8.73 3.53 9.18
CA TRP A 117 8.31 4.85 9.68
C TRP A 117 8.07 5.81 8.52
N LEU A 118 6.98 6.58 8.62
CA LEU A 118 6.79 7.82 7.88
C LEU A 118 6.93 8.97 8.87
N ASP A 119 8.11 9.58 8.86
CA ASP A 119 8.50 10.70 9.69
C ASP A 119 9.11 11.81 8.83
N ALA A 120 8.28 12.38 7.95
CA ALA A 120 8.70 13.42 7.01
C ALA A 120 7.59 14.46 6.82
N ALA A 121 7.82 15.70 7.24
CA ALA A 121 6.87 16.78 6.99
C ALA A 121 6.69 17.00 5.48
N PRO A 122 5.46 17.27 5.00
CA PRO A 122 4.24 17.59 5.74
C PRO A 122 3.38 16.37 6.12
N GLU A 123 3.88 15.15 5.94
CA GLU A 123 3.09 13.95 6.18
C GLU A 123 2.84 13.69 7.68
N PRO A 124 1.67 13.13 8.04
CA PRO A 124 1.42 12.60 9.37
C PRO A 124 2.50 11.60 9.80
N LEU A 125 2.85 11.66 11.09
CA LEU A 125 3.76 10.68 11.68
C LEU A 125 3.05 9.33 11.77
N VAL A 126 3.62 8.32 11.11
CA VAL A 126 3.09 6.95 11.10
C VAL A 126 4.21 5.95 11.37
N ARG A 127 3.89 4.90 12.12
CA ARG A 127 4.74 3.74 12.31
C ARG A 127 3.97 2.49 11.93
N TYR A 128 4.60 1.60 11.16
CA TYR A 128 4.13 0.23 10.97
C TYR A 128 5.02 -0.71 11.78
N ALA A 129 4.40 -1.57 12.59
CA ALA A 129 5.05 -2.69 13.26
C ALA A 129 4.00 -3.71 13.70
N GLN A 130 4.36 -5.00 13.75
CA GLN A 130 3.48 -6.06 14.27
C GLN A 130 2.11 -6.14 13.55
N GLY A 131 2.09 -5.92 12.23
CA GLY A 131 0.86 -5.93 11.44
C GLY A 131 -0.07 -4.71 11.62
N GLU A 132 0.33 -3.70 12.39
CA GLU A 132 -0.46 -2.50 12.69
C GLU A 132 0.27 -1.23 12.26
N ALA A 133 -0.45 -0.29 11.65
CA ALA A 133 -0.02 1.08 11.42
C ALA A 133 -0.61 2.01 12.48
N ARG A 134 0.26 2.61 13.29
CA ARG A 134 -0.10 3.60 14.31
C ARG A 134 0.16 5.01 13.78
N ILE A 135 -0.89 5.83 13.74
CA ILE A 135 -0.86 7.20 13.23
C ILE A 135 -0.98 8.16 14.42
N ALA A 136 -0.04 9.10 14.55
CA ALA A 136 -0.09 10.12 15.59
C ALA A 136 -1.24 11.11 15.34
N MET A 137 -2.11 11.28 16.34
CA MET A 137 -3.17 12.28 16.38
C MET A 137 -2.77 13.40 17.35
N PHE A 138 -2.22 14.47 16.80
CA PHE A 138 -1.72 15.60 17.58
C PHE A 138 -2.85 16.48 18.11
N THR A 139 -2.67 17.04 19.31
CA THR A 139 -3.45 18.20 19.73
C THR A 139 -3.09 19.42 18.86
N PRO A 140 -3.96 20.46 18.77
CA PRO A 140 -3.63 21.66 18.01
C PRO A 140 -2.29 22.31 18.41
N ALA A 141 -1.95 22.28 19.71
CA ALA A 141 -0.68 22.80 20.22
C ALA A 141 0.51 21.95 19.77
N ALA A 142 0.43 20.63 19.92
CA ALA A 142 1.49 19.71 19.47
C ALA A 142 1.67 19.70 17.95
N TRP A 143 0.56 19.78 17.21
CA TRP A 143 0.58 19.88 15.76
C TRP A 143 1.28 21.17 15.32
N HIS A 144 0.96 22.30 15.95
CA HIS A 144 1.60 23.58 15.65
C HIS A 144 3.11 23.52 15.90
N ALA A 145 3.51 23.03 17.07
CA ALA A 145 4.92 22.88 17.43
C ALA A 145 5.71 22.01 16.44
N ARG A 146 5.05 21.01 15.82
CA ARG A 146 5.70 20.07 14.91
C ARG A 146 5.69 20.50 13.44
N TYR A 147 4.56 20.98 12.93
CA TYR A 147 4.35 21.20 11.49
C TYR A 147 4.22 22.67 11.09
N ALA A 148 4.08 23.57 12.05
CA ALA A 148 3.81 24.99 11.79
C ALA A 148 4.55 25.90 12.77
N ALA A 149 5.70 25.48 13.32
CA ALA A 149 6.45 26.23 14.33
C ALA A 149 6.84 27.65 13.86
N ASP A 150 7.14 27.78 12.56
CA ASP A 150 7.52 29.06 11.95
C ASP A 150 6.32 29.93 11.54
N MET A 151 5.08 29.47 11.75
CA MET A 151 3.88 30.24 11.38
C MET A 151 3.42 31.18 12.51
N PRO A 152 3.24 32.48 12.23
CA PRO A 152 2.67 33.41 13.20
C PRO A 152 1.24 33.02 13.58
N ASN A 153 0.92 32.97 14.88
CA ASN A 153 -0.40 32.68 15.43
C ASN A 153 -1.01 33.87 16.21
N ASP A 154 -0.27 34.97 16.29
CA ASP A 154 -0.59 36.19 17.02
C ASP A 154 -1.58 37.09 16.26
N THR A 155 -1.54 37.06 14.92
CA THR A 155 -2.45 37.78 14.04
C THR A 155 -3.70 36.94 13.67
N GLU A 156 -4.80 37.60 13.33
CA GLU A 156 -6.02 36.94 12.87
C GLU A 156 -5.80 36.16 11.56
N ASP A 157 -5.11 36.77 10.60
CA ASP A 157 -4.71 36.12 9.35
C ASP A 157 -3.78 34.91 9.58
N GLY A 158 -2.90 34.99 10.59
CA GLY A 158 -2.02 33.89 11.01
C GLY A 158 -2.82 32.70 11.51
N ARG A 159 -3.77 32.94 12.42
CA ARG A 159 -4.69 31.92 12.94
C ARG A 159 -5.53 31.27 11.84
N GLU A 160 -6.06 32.06 10.91
CA GLU A 160 -6.84 31.52 9.80
C GLU A 160 -6.00 30.64 8.85
N ARG A 161 -4.76 31.05 8.56
CA ARG A 161 -3.81 30.22 7.78
C ARG A 161 -3.51 28.91 8.49
N GLN A 162 -3.23 28.97 9.79
CA GLN A 162 -2.95 27.79 10.62
C GLN A 162 -4.14 26.83 10.63
N TYR A 163 -5.37 27.34 10.82
CA TYR A 163 -6.58 26.54 10.80
C TYR A 163 -6.79 25.82 9.46
N ARG A 164 -6.55 26.52 8.33
CA ARG A 164 -6.64 25.91 6.99
C ARG A 164 -5.62 24.78 6.82
N GLN A 165 -4.37 25.00 7.20
CA GLN A 165 -3.32 23.98 7.08
C GLN A 165 -3.59 22.78 7.99
N HIS A 166 -4.08 23.00 9.21
CA HIS A 166 -4.49 21.91 10.11
C HIS A 166 -5.61 21.07 9.50
N ARG A 167 -6.63 21.69 8.89
CA ARG A 167 -7.69 20.93 8.19
C ARG A 167 -7.17 20.13 7.00
N HIS A 168 -6.22 20.67 6.24
CA HIS A 168 -5.57 19.92 5.17
C HIS A 168 -4.77 18.73 5.72
N PHE A 169 -4.07 18.91 6.84
CA PHE A 169 -3.34 17.85 7.53
C PHE A 169 -4.28 16.73 8.02
N GLU A 170 -5.41 17.07 8.65
CA GLU A 170 -6.40 16.07 9.06
C GLU A 170 -6.99 15.31 7.86
N ALA A 171 -7.23 16.00 6.74
CA ALA A 171 -7.67 15.35 5.51
C ALA A 171 -6.60 14.38 4.98
N ARG A 172 -5.33 14.78 5.02
CA ARG A 172 -4.20 13.93 4.64
C ARG A 172 -4.06 12.72 5.55
N GLN A 173 -4.28 12.89 6.86
CA GLN A 173 -4.28 11.80 7.84
C GLN A 173 -5.36 10.75 7.54
N ARG A 174 -6.58 11.20 7.23
CA ARG A 174 -7.67 10.30 6.81
C ARG A 174 -7.37 9.60 5.48
N GLN A 175 -6.76 10.30 4.53
CA GLN A 175 -6.34 9.72 3.26
C GLN A 175 -5.33 8.58 3.47
N ILE A 176 -4.29 8.81 4.28
CA ILE A 176 -3.28 7.79 4.59
C ILE A 176 -3.93 6.58 5.30
N ALA A 177 -4.77 6.83 6.31
CA ALA A 177 -5.49 5.78 7.01
C ALA A 177 -6.35 4.92 6.06
N ALA A 178 -7.07 5.57 5.13
CA ALA A 178 -7.90 4.86 4.15
C ALA A 178 -7.06 4.02 3.18
N VAL A 179 -5.92 4.53 2.71
CA VAL A 179 -5.02 3.78 1.82
C VAL A 179 -4.42 2.57 2.55
N LEU A 180 -3.96 2.73 3.79
CA LEU A 180 -3.46 1.62 4.61
C LEU A 180 -4.53 0.54 4.81
N ALA A 181 -5.74 0.95 5.19
CA ALA A 181 -6.86 0.03 5.38
C ALA A 181 -7.25 -0.71 4.10
N ALA A 182 -7.17 -0.05 2.93
CA ALA A 182 -7.43 -0.67 1.63
C ALA A 182 -6.40 -1.78 1.28
N HIS A 183 -5.22 -1.77 1.87
CA HIS A 183 -4.20 -2.83 1.74
C HIS A 183 -4.31 -3.88 2.85
N GLY A 184 -5.35 -3.83 3.67
CA GLY A 184 -5.54 -4.76 4.79
C GLY A 184 -4.64 -4.48 5.99
N VAL A 185 -3.98 -3.32 6.05
CA VAL A 185 -3.19 -2.90 7.21
C VAL A 185 -4.12 -2.37 8.29
N ALA A 186 -4.06 -2.92 9.50
CA ALA A 186 -4.81 -2.42 10.64
C ALA A 186 -4.33 -1.01 10.99
N VAL A 187 -5.25 -0.06 11.19
CA VAL A 187 -4.91 1.34 11.50
C VAL A 187 -5.40 1.71 12.89
N ASN A 188 -4.53 2.33 13.66
CA ASN A 188 -4.83 2.84 14.99
C ASN A 188 -4.34 4.27 15.17
N PHE A 189 -5.13 5.10 15.84
CA PHE A 189 -4.80 6.49 16.08
C PHE A 189 -4.34 6.68 17.52
N VAL A 190 -3.16 7.27 17.69
CA VAL A 190 -2.57 7.50 19.02
C VAL A 190 -2.55 8.99 19.33
N HIS A 191 -3.26 9.39 20.38
CA HIS A 191 -3.27 10.78 20.83
C HIS A 191 -1.88 11.21 21.31
N CYS A 192 -1.37 12.31 20.75
CA CYS A 192 -0.06 12.87 21.06
C CYS A 192 -0.21 14.33 21.50
N ASP A 193 -0.06 14.56 22.81
CA ASP A 193 -0.12 15.90 23.40
C ASP A 193 1.21 16.65 23.31
N ASP A 194 2.30 15.93 23.05
CA ASP A 194 3.67 16.45 22.97
C ASP A 194 4.31 16.01 21.66
N ALA A 195 4.78 16.99 20.88
CA ALA A 195 5.42 16.78 19.59
C ALA A 195 6.75 16.02 19.69
N GLU A 196 7.53 16.24 20.76
CA GLU A 196 8.85 15.64 20.93
C GLU A 196 8.76 14.16 21.30
N ARG A 197 7.70 13.80 22.04
CA ARG A 197 7.46 12.42 22.51
C ARG A 197 6.57 11.60 21.59
N ALA A 198 6.15 12.16 20.47
CA ALA A 198 5.24 11.50 19.55
C ALA A 198 5.81 10.18 18.98
N ARG A 199 7.13 10.09 18.73
CA ARG A 199 7.75 8.83 18.30
C ARG A 199 7.70 7.77 19.40
N GLU A 200 7.94 8.14 20.65
CA GLU A 200 7.84 7.21 21.78
C GLU A 200 6.43 6.69 21.95
N ALA A 201 5.41 7.54 21.75
CA ALA A 201 4.01 7.16 21.85
C ALA A 201 3.56 6.12 20.81
N LEU A 202 4.27 6.00 19.68
CA LEU A 202 3.96 5.03 18.63
C LEU A 202 4.70 3.69 18.79
N LEU A 203 5.60 3.56 19.78
CA LEU A 203 6.30 2.30 20.08
C LEU A 203 5.34 1.20 20.58
#